data_AF-A0A939KW82-F1
#
_entry.id   AF-A0A939KW82-F1
#
_cell.length_a   1.000
_cell.length_b   1.000
_cell.length_c   1.000
_cell.angle_alpha   90.00
_cell.angle_beta   90.00
_cell.angle_gamma   90.00
#
_symmetry.space_group_name_H-M   'P 1'
#
loop_
_entity.id
_entity.type
_entity.pdbx_description
1 polymer ?
#
loop_
_entity_poly.entity_id
_entity_poly.type
_entity_poly.pdbx_seq_one_letter_code
_entity_poly.pdbx_strand_id
1 'polypeptide(L)'
;MEMKDCQRKILGTQGFHYNLLRSDIKHLLGKEIPPMYARETKEYLKRLEYGLSTFDPVTRVANMVAFEKHAGIMIDSLWNSITSLFSTNKESLSYFYTHVGGDDPAEAYHIQMTKRMIQNTISENDAQRFVDYFSDAYALNYNWCESIKHLAKEVDSVDRK
;
A
#
# COMPACT_ATOMS: atom_id res chain seq x y z
N MET A 1 -21.89 -1.07 -20.33
CA MET A 1 -21.46 -0.39 -19.09
C MET A 1 -19.97 -0.16 -19.22
N GLU A 2 -19.54 1.08 -19.49
CA GLU A 2 -18.12 1.38 -19.76
C GLU A 2 -17.29 1.25 -18.47
N MET A 3 -16.06 0.72 -18.58
CA MET A 3 -15.15 0.51 -17.44
C MET A 3 -14.92 1.79 -16.59
N LYS A 4 -15.07 2.97 -17.20
CA LYS A 4 -14.95 4.29 -16.53
C LYS A 4 -16.03 4.54 -15.47
N ASP A 5 -17.23 3.99 -15.64
CA ASP A 5 -18.32 4.15 -14.67
C ASP A 5 -18.21 3.19 -13.49
N CYS A 6 -17.56 2.03 -13.70
CA CYS A 6 -17.25 1.09 -12.63
C CYS A 6 -16.15 1.63 -11.71
N GLN A 7 -15.06 2.19 -12.28
CA GLN A 7 -14.00 2.84 -11.51
C GLN A 7 -14.51 4.01 -10.66
N ARG A 8 -15.39 4.86 -11.20
CA ARG A 8 -15.97 5.99 -10.45
C ARG A 8 -16.80 5.55 -9.25
N LYS A 9 -17.50 4.41 -9.34
CA LYS A 9 -18.31 3.86 -8.23
C LYS A 9 -17.45 3.28 -7.11
N ILE A 10 -16.37 2.57 -7.44
CA ILE A 10 -15.46 1.97 -6.44
C ILE A 10 -14.70 3.06 -5.67
N LEU A 11 -14.15 4.05 -6.40
CA LEU A 11 -13.44 5.19 -5.81
C LEU A 11 -14.36 6.13 -5.01
N GLY A 12 -15.67 6.06 -5.23
CA GLY A 12 -16.68 6.83 -4.50
C GLY A 12 -17.15 6.20 -3.19
N THR A 13 -16.65 5.01 -2.82
CA THR A 13 -17.03 4.36 -1.57
C THR A 13 -16.28 4.97 -0.39
N GLN A 14 -17.00 5.26 0.70
CA GLN A 14 -16.42 5.86 1.92
C GLN A 14 -15.39 4.93 2.59
N GLY A 15 -15.55 3.60 2.43
CA GLY A 15 -14.61 2.60 2.93
C GLY A 15 -13.40 2.34 2.03
N PHE A 16 -13.25 3.06 0.91
CA PHE A 16 -12.08 2.87 0.06
C PHE A 16 -10.83 3.45 0.74
N HIS A 17 -9.80 2.63 0.92
CA HIS A 17 -8.58 2.96 1.67
C HIS A 17 -7.93 4.29 1.23
N TYR A 18 -7.96 4.60 -0.07
CA TYR A 18 -7.48 5.89 -0.60
C TYR A 18 -8.23 7.10 -0.02
N ASN A 19 -9.55 7.01 0.16
CA ASN A 19 -10.36 8.11 0.70
C ASN A 19 -10.05 8.35 2.18
N LEU A 20 -9.85 7.28 2.96
CA LEU A 20 -9.41 7.37 4.35
C LEU A 20 -8.03 8.05 4.43
N LEU A 21 -7.07 7.59 3.63
CA LEU A 21 -5.72 8.15 3.63
C LEU A 21 -5.72 9.63 3.21
N ARG A 22 -6.48 9.99 2.18
CA ARG A 22 -6.62 11.38 1.74
C ARG A 22 -7.25 12.27 2.82
N SER A 23 -8.24 11.76 3.54
CA SER A 23 -8.86 12.46 4.68
C SER A 23 -7.83 12.73 5.78
N ASP A 24 -7.06 11.71 6.17
CA ASP A 24 -6.03 11.83 7.20
C ASP A 24 -4.93 12.81 6.78
N ILE A 25 -4.46 12.76 5.53
CA ILE A 25 -3.48 13.73 4.99
C ILE A 25 -4.02 15.16 5.05
N LYS A 26 -5.29 15.36 4.66
CA LYS A 26 -5.94 16.68 4.74
C LYS A 26 -6.05 17.18 6.17
N HIS A 27 -6.39 16.29 7.11
CA HIS A 27 -6.45 16.61 8.53
C HIS A 27 -5.09 17.04 9.08
N LEU A 28 -4.02 16.31 8.74
CA LEU A 28 -2.66 16.58 9.20
C LEU A 28 -2.07 17.88 8.62
N LEU A 29 -2.33 18.16 7.34
CA LEU A 29 -1.72 19.30 6.62
C LEU A 29 -2.61 20.54 6.55
N GLY A 30 -3.86 20.46 7.02
CA GLY A 30 -4.86 21.54 6.95
C GLY A 30 -5.31 21.88 5.53
N LYS A 31 -4.86 21.16 4.50
CA LYS A 31 -5.19 21.39 3.10
C LYS A 31 -5.24 20.08 2.33
N GLU A 32 -5.98 20.10 1.24
CA GLU A 32 -6.02 18.98 0.33
C GLU A 32 -4.76 18.91 -0.53
N ILE A 33 -4.20 17.70 -0.70
CA ILE A 33 -3.05 17.46 -1.55
C ILE A 33 -3.50 16.70 -2.79
N PRO A 34 -3.29 17.24 -4.01
CA PRO A 34 -3.60 16.52 -5.23
C PRO A 34 -2.64 15.33 -5.40
N PRO A 35 -3.09 14.22 -6.01
CA PRO A 35 -2.21 13.08 -6.27
C PRO A 35 -1.07 13.48 -7.21
N MET A 36 0.17 13.37 -6.73
CA MET A 36 1.37 13.55 -7.53
C MET A 36 2.05 12.22 -7.76
N TYR A 37 2.03 11.75 -9.01
CA TYR A 37 2.70 10.50 -9.37
C TYR A 37 4.07 10.82 -9.95
N ALA A 38 5.10 10.72 -9.10
CA ALA A 38 6.48 10.68 -9.54
C ALA A 38 6.68 9.55 -10.57
N ARG A 39 7.70 9.69 -11.43
CA ARG A 39 7.98 8.71 -12.48
C ARG A 39 8.19 7.31 -11.89
N GLU A 40 8.89 7.25 -10.76
CA GLU A 40 9.21 6.06 -9.98
C GLU A 40 7.93 5.38 -9.47
N THR A 41 6.99 6.16 -8.92
CA THR A 41 5.68 5.64 -8.49
C THR A 41 4.86 5.14 -9.67
N LYS A 42 4.87 5.82 -10.81
CA LYS A 42 4.15 5.34 -12.01
C LYS A 42 4.68 3.99 -12.49
N GLU A 43 6.01 3.83 -12.50
CA GLU A 43 6.64 2.59 -12.92
C GLU A 43 6.38 1.46 -11.92
N TYR A 44 6.49 1.75 -10.63
CA TYR A 44 6.12 0.83 -9.56
C TYR A 44 4.69 0.32 -9.72
N LEU A 45 3.72 1.22 -9.93
CA LEU A 45 2.31 0.84 -10.08
C LEU A 45 2.06 -0.06 -11.30
N LYS A 46 2.74 0.19 -12.43
CA LYS A 46 2.65 -0.69 -13.61
C LYS A 46 3.18 -2.09 -13.32
N ARG A 47 4.34 -2.18 -12.66
CA ARG A 47 4.95 -3.47 -12.30
C ARG A 47 4.10 -4.23 -11.29
N LEU A 48 3.55 -3.53 -10.31
CA LEU A 48 2.61 -4.08 -9.34
C LEU A 48 1.34 -4.60 -10.04
N GLU A 49 0.73 -3.80 -10.92
CA GLU A 49 -0.43 -4.20 -11.71
C GLU A 49 -0.14 -5.46 -12.53
N TYR A 50 1.00 -5.51 -13.22
CA TYR A 50 1.41 -6.68 -13.99
C TYR A 50 1.55 -7.93 -13.10
N GLY A 51 2.24 -7.81 -11.96
CA GLY A 51 2.42 -8.92 -11.02
C GLY A 51 1.11 -9.43 -10.43
N LEU A 52 0.16 -8.54 -10.15
CA LEU A 52 -1.16 -8.90 -9.61
C LEU A 52 -2.14 -9.43 -10.67
N SER A 53 -1.93 -9.11 -11.95
CA SER A 53 -2.81 -9.50 -13.06
C SER A 53 -2.28 -10.65 -13.92
N THR A 54 -1.06 -11.14 -13.65
CA THR A 54 -0.49 -12.28 -14.37
C THR A 54 -1.37 -13.52 -14.29
N PHE A 55 -1.36 -14.35 -15.34
CA PHE A 55 -2.10 -15.61 -15.37
C PHE A 55 -1.47 -16.69 -14.49
N ASP A 56 -0.14 -16.67 -14.28
CA ASP A 56 0.54 -17.64 -13.42
C ASP A 56 0.10 -17.46 -11.96
N PRO A 57 -0.60 -18.45 -11.36
CA PRO A 57 -1.13 -18.32 -10.03
C PRO A 57 -0.04 -18.19 -8.96
N VAL A 58 1.14 -18.79 -9.16
CA VAL A 58 2.25 -18.70 -8.21
C VAL A 58 2.82 -17.28 -8.17
N THR A 59 3.12 -16.70 -9.33
CA THR A 59 3.55 -15.29 -9.44
C THR A 59 2.51 -14.34 -8.83
N ARG A 60 1.23 -14.53 -9.16
CA ARG A 60 0.15 -13.65 -8.69
C ARG A 60 0.00 -13.68 -7.17
N VAL A 61 -0.02 -14.88 -6.58
CA VAL A 61 -0.11 -15.03 -5.12
C VAL A 61 1.15 -14.51 -4.43
N ALA A 62 2.34 -14.76 -4.99
CA ALA A 62 3.59 -14.20 -4.47
C ALA A 62 3.57 -12.66 -4.43
N ASN A 63 3.09 -12.00 -5.48
CA ASN A 63 2.97 -10.54 -5.52
C ASN A 63 1.95 -10.02 -4.51
N MET A 64 0.78 -10.67 -4.37
CA MET A 64 -0.23 -10.29 -3.39
C MET A 64 0.32 -10.41 -1.95
N VAL A 65 0.94 -11.54 -1.62
CA VAL A 65 1.51 -11.77 -0.28
C VAL A 65 2.64 -10.78 0.00
N ALA A 66 3.50 -10.49 -0.97
CA ALA A 66 4.58 -9.51 -0.84
C ALA A 66 4.05 -8.09 -0.62
N PHE A 67 3.00 -7.69 -1.35
CA PHE A 67 2.34 -6.40 -1.20
C PHE A 67 1.74 -6.24 0.20
N GLU A 68 0.86 -7.18 0.61
CA GLU A 68 0.20 -7.12 1.91
C GLU A 68 1.21 -7.14 3.07
N LYS A 69 2.21 -8.03 3.00
CA LYS A 69 3.23 -8.12 4.05
C LYS A 69 4.03 -6.83 4.20
N HIS A 70 4.41 -6.21 3.08
CA HIS A 70 5.15 -4.96 3.11
C HIS A 70 4.25 -3.79 3.55
N ALA A 71 3.00 -3.73 3.07
CA ALA A 71 2.02 -2.73 3.44
C ALA A 71 1.74 -2.72 4.94
N GLY A 72 1.51 -3.87 5.57
CA GLY A 72 1.28 -3.98 7.02
C GLY A 72 2.43 -3.39 7.83
N ILE A 73 3.69 -3.72 7.47
CA ILE A 73 4.89 -3.17 8.13
C ILE A 73 4.98 -1.65 7.95
N MET A 74 4.74 -1.15 6.74
CA MET A 74 4.78 0.28 6.46
C MET A 74 3.72 1.05 7.25
N ILE A 75 2.47 0.56 7.25
CA ILE A 75 1.34 1.24 7.89
C ILE A 75 1.56 1.35 9.39
N ASP A 76 1.95 0.27 10.05
CA ASP A 76 2.26 0.27 11.49
C ASP A 76 3.42 1.23 11.83
N SER A 77 4.49 1.18 11.04
CA SER A 77 5.66 2.05 11.23
C SER A 77 5.33 3.53 11.02
N LEU A 78 4.53 3.83 9.99
CA LEU A 78 4.12 5.20 9.66
C LEU A 78 3.18 5.77 10.70
N TRP A 79 2.25 4.99 11.24
CA TRP A 79 1.29 5.49 12.22
C TRP A 79 1.99 6.06 13.46
N ASN A 80 2.97 5.31 13.98
CA ASN A 80 3.80 5.73 15.11
C ASN A 80 4.58 7.00 14.79
N SER A 81 5.21 7.05 13.62
CA SER A 81 6.07 8.16 13.22
C SER A 81 5.27 9.46 12.97
N ILE A 82 4.14 9.36 12.27
CA ILE A 82 3.28 10.50 11.92
C ILE A 82 2.64 11.09 13.17
N THR A 83 2.12 10.25 14.07
CA THR A 83 1.46 10.74 15.30
C THR A 83 2.44 11.45 16.22
N SER A 84 3.68 10.95 16.30
CA SER A 84 4.77 11.66 16.98
C SER A 84 5.13 12.98 16.28
N LEU A 85 5.25 13.01 14.95
CA LEU A 85 5.69 14.18 14.20
C LEU A 85 4.66 15.33 14.25
N PHE A 86 3.38 15.01 14.10
CA PHE A 86 2.30 15.99 14.08
C PHE A 86 1.64 16.21 15.45
N SER A 87 2.13 15.53 16.50
CA SER A 87 1.53 15.58 17.85
C SER A 87 0.02 15.35 17.85
N THR A 88 -0.45 14.40 17.03
CA THR A 88 -1.88 14.09 16.88
C THR A 88 -2.25 12.78 17.59
N ASN A 89 -3.53 12.62 17.90
CA ASN A 89 -4.04 11.37 18.45
C ASN A 89 -3.96 10.27 17.37
N LYS A 90 -3.48 9.09 17.74
CA LYS A 90 -3.49 7.91 16.86
C LYS A 90 -4.88 7.59 16.34
N GLU A 91 -5.87 7.62 17.23
CA GLU A 91 -7.25 7.23 16.93
C GLU A 91 -7.96 8.19 15.97
N SER A 92 -7.46 9.42 15.81
CA SER A 92 -8.04 10.39 14.87
C SER A 92 -7.60 10.15 13.42
N LEU A 93 -6.67 9.23 13.17
CA LEU A 93 -6.23 8.88 11.82
C LEU A 93 -6.95 7.62 11.33
N SER A 94 -8.04 7.84 10.60
CA SER A 94 -9.02 6.84 10.19
C SER A 94 -8.43 5.71 9.33
N TYR A 95 -7.48 6.02 8.45
CA TYR A 95 -6.80 5.03 7.61
C TYR A 95 -6.02 4.04 8.47
N PHE A 96 -5.18 4.56 9.37
CA PHE A 96 -4.34 3.73 10.22
C PHE A 96 -5.15 2.98 11.27
N TYR A 97 -6.13 3.65 11.89
CA TYR A 97 -7.04 3.03 12.85
C TYR A 97 -7.77 1.84 12.21
N THR A 98 -8.25 1.98 10.97
CA THR A 98 -8.92 0.87 10.25
C THR A 98 -7.98 -0.30 9.95
N HIS A 99 -6.71 -0.04 9.66
CA HIS A 99 -5.77 -1.09 9.26
C HIS A 99 -5.17 -1.84 10.45
N VAL A 100 -4.67 -1.12 11.45
CA VAL A 100 -3.84 -1.67 12.54
C VAL A 100 -4.34 -1.30 13.94
N GLY A 101 -5.40 -0.51 14.04
CA GLY A 101 -5.98 -0.05 15.29
C GLY A 101 -7.38 -0.59 15.57
N GLY A 102 -8.00 -0.05 16.62
CA GLY A 102 -9.36 -0.40 17.03
C GLY A 102 -9.53 -1.85 17.49
N ASP A 103 -10.79 -2.24 17.66
CA ASP A 103 -11.15 -3.57 18.14
C ASP A 103 -11.15 -4.64 17.02
N ASP A 104 -11.18 -4.21 15.75
CA ASP A 104 -11.34 -5.07 14.57
C ASP A 104 -10.47 -4.60 13.37
N PRO A 105 -9.13 -4.72 13.46
CA PRO A 105 -8.22 -4.22 12.44
C PRO A 105 -8.22 -5.05 11.15
N ALA A 106 -8.22 -4.38 9.99
CA ALA A 106 -8.21 -5.02 8.68
C ALA A 106 -6.96 -5.92 8.44
N GLU A 107 -5.80 -5.56 9.00
CA GLU A 107 -4.54 -6.30 8.82
C GLU A 107 -4.65 -7.77 9.28
N ALA A 108 -5.41 -8.04 10.34
CA ALA A 108 -5.62 -9.41 10.81
C ALA A 108 -6.34 -10.28 9.75
N TYR A 109 -7.25 -9.68 8.99
CA TYR A 109 -7.93 -10.35 7.88
C TYR A 109 -7.02 -10.50 6.66
N HIS A 110 -6.19 -9.50 6.34
CA HIS A 110 -5.22 -9.59 5.24
C HIS A 110 -4.21 -10.72 5.45
N ILE A 111 -3.71 -10.89 6.68
CA ILE A 111 -2.83 -12.01 7.06
C ILE A 111 -3.53 -13.36 6.87
N GLN A 112 -4.78 -13.48 7.34
CA GLN A 112 -5.53 -14.72 7.19
C GLN A 112 -5.85 -15.04 5.72
N MET A 113 -6.23 -14.01 4.94
CA MET A 113 -6.52 -14.12 3.52
C MET A 113 -5.30 -14.61 2.76
N THR A 114 -4.15 -13.95 2.92
CA THR A 114 -2.90 -14.31 2.24
C THR A 114 -2.43 -15.71 2.62
N LYS A 115 -2.55 -16.10 3.90
CA LYS A 115 -2.28 -17.48 4.35
C LYS A 115 -3.15 -18.50 3.61
N ARG A 116 -4.45 -18.24 3.49
CA ARG A 116 -5.38 -19.12 2.74
C ARG A 116 -5.07 -19.15 1.25
N MET A 117 -4.65 -18.03 0.65
CA MET A 117 -4.24 -17.99 -0.76
C MET A 117 -3.05 -18.91 -1.01
N ILE A 118 -2.03 -18.88 -0.13
CA ILE A 118 -0.87 -19.77 -0.20
C ILE A 118 -1.33 -21.23 -0.11
N GLN A 119 -2.10 -21.57 0.93
CA GLN A 119 -2.57 -22.94 1.17
C GLN A 119 -3.38 -23.53 0.01
N ASN A 120 -4.18 -22.70 -0.67
CA ASN A 120 -5.07 -23.17 -1.73
C ASN A 120 -4.45 -23.15 -3.13
N THR A 121 -3.28 -22.50 -3.30
CA THR A 121 -2.71 -22.24 -4.63
C THR A 121 -1.32 -22.81 -4.81
N ILE A 122 -0.50 -22.83 -3.75
CA ILE A 122 0.92 -23.19 -3.83
C ILE A 122 1.06 -24.65 -3.44
N SER A 123 1.49 -25.48 -4.39
CA SER A 123 1.86 -26.87 -4.12
C SER A 123 3.28 -26.98 -3.58
N GLU A 124 3.65 -28.15 -3.03
CA GLU A 124 5.03 -28.40 -2.57
C GLU A 124 6.06 -28.22 -3.70
N ASN A 125 5.70 -28.59 -4.93
CA ASN A 125 6.58 -28.43 -6.10
C ASN A 125 6.75 -26.95 -6.50
N ASP A 126 5.82 -26.08 -6.12
CA ASP A 126 5.88 -24.65 -6.40
C ASP A 126 6.58 -23.85 -5.29
N ALA A 127 6.92 -24.48 -4.16
CA ALA A 127 7.39 -23.78 -2.97
C ALA A 127 8.62 -22.90 -3.23
N GLN A 128 9.63 -23.42 -3.93
CA GLN A 128 10.81 -22.64 -4.27
C GLN A 128 10.47 -21.48 -5.21
N ARG A 129 9.67 -21.75 -6.26
CA ARG A 129 9.23 -20.73 -7.22
C ARG A 129 8.43 -19.62 -6.55
N PHE A 130 7.59 -19.97 -5.58
CA PHE A 130 6.86 -19.02 -4.77
C PHE A 130 7.79 -18.11 -3.95
N VAL A 131 8.80 -18.69 -3.27
CA VAL A 131 9.77 -17.93 -2.47
C VAL A 131 10.57 -16.97 -3.36
N ASP A 132 10.99 -17.41 -4.54
CA ASP A 132 11.74 -16.58 -5.48
C ASP A 132 10.90 -15.38 -5.95
N TYR A 133 9.67 -15.63 -6.44
CA TYR A 133 8.77 -14.55 -6.87
C TYR A 133 8.33 -13.64 -5.72
N PHE A 134 8.16 -14.18 -4.51
CA PHE A 134 7.85 -13.38 -3.34
C PHE A 134 9.00 -12.43 -3.02
N SER A 135 10.24 -12.93 -3.07
CA SER A 135 11.44 -12.13 -2.78
C SER A 135 11.60 -10.99 -3.78
N ASP A 136 11.39 -11.26 -5.07
CA ASP A 136 11.44 -10.25 -6.13
C ASP A 136 10.33 -9.19 -5.98
N ALA A 137 9.10 -9.63 -5.69
CA ALA A 137 7.97 -8.74 -5.48
C ALA A 137 8.13 -7.89 -4.21
N TYR A 138 8.68 -8.45 -3.14
CA TYR A 138 8.96 -7.72 -1.92
C TYR A 138 10.07 -6.67 -2.15
N ALA A 139 11.13 -7.04 -2.89
CA ALA A 139 12.19 -6.13 -3.28
C ALA A 139 11.65 -4.98 -4.14
N LEU A 140 10.67 -5.22 -5.03
CA LEU A 140 9.99 -4.15 -5.77
C LEU A 140 9.33 -3.13 -4.83
N ASN A 141 8.57 -3.59 -3.83
CA ASN A 141 7.89 -2.72 -2.87
C ASN A 141 8.90 -1.88 -2.05
N TYR A 142 9.95 -2.54 -1.55
CA TYR A 142 11.02 -1.89 -0.80
C TYR A 142 11.76 -0.85 -1.65
N ASN A 143 12.16 -1.21 -2.87
CA ASN A 143 12.91 -0.32 -3.76
C ASN A 143 12.08 0.91 -4.16
N TRP A 144 10.76 0.77 -4.30
CA TRP A 144 9.88 1.93 -4.49
C TRP A 144 9.95 2.88 -3.28
N CYS A 145 9.85 2.36 -2.05
CA CYS A 145 9.98 3.18 -0.85
C CYS A 145 11.33 3.90 -0.76
N GLU A 146 12.44 3.24 -1.09
CA GLU A 146 13.74 3.90 -1.16
C GLU A 146 13.77 5.01 -2.23
N SER A 147 13.18 4.76 -3.39
CA SER A 147 13.20 5.70 -4.53
C SER A 147 12.49 7.03 -4.22
N ILE A 148 11.41 7.00 -3.43
CA ILE A 148 10.62 8.19 -3.13
C ILE A 148 11.18 9.04 -1.98
N LYS A 149 12.11 8.52 -1.18
CA LYS A 149 12.76 9.29 -0.09
C LYS A 149 13.52 10.50 -0.61
N HIS A 150 14.07 10.42 -1.83
CA HIS A 150 14.86 11.49 -2.42
C HIS A 150 14.00 12.65 -2.94
N LEU A 151 12.72 12.42 -3.22
CA LEU A 151 11.79 13.45 -3.69
C LEU A 151 11.54 14.54 -2.64
N ALA A 152 11.67 14.20 -1.35
CA ALA A 152 11.54 15.17 -0.27
C ALA A 152 12.66 16.22 -0.26
N LYS A 153 13.85 15.92 -0.80
CA LYS A 153 15.00 16.83 -0.78
C LYS A 153 14.91 17.96 -1.81
N GLU A 154 14.09 17.81 -2.85
CA GLU A 154 13.93 18.86 -3.87
C GLU A 154 13.01 20.00 -3.38
N VAL A 155 12.06 19.71 -2.49
CA VAL A 155 11.11 20.70 -1.96
C VAL A 155 11.79 21.73 -1.05
N ASP A 156 12.74 21.30 -0.20
CA ASP A 156 13.50 22.20 0.69
C ASP A 156 14.41 23.19 -0.04
N SER A 157 14.67 22.97 -1.33
CA SER A 157 15.54 23.83 -2.16
C SER A 157 14.79 24.97 -2.86
N VAL A 158 13.46 24.91 -2.93
CA VAL A 158 12.63 25.90 -3.63
C VAL A 158 12.13 27.00 -2.68
N ASP A 159 12.00 26.72 -1.39
CA ASP A 159 11.52 27.68 -0.37
C ASP A 159 12.64 28.50 0.32
N ARG A 160 13.87 28.49 -0.23
CA ARG A 160 14.99 29.35 0.22
C ARG A 160 15.43 30.37 -0.83
N LYS A 161 14.48 31.07 -1.45
CA LYS A 161 14.74 32.27 -2.26
C LYS A 161 13.80 33.40 -1.90
#